data_AF-A0A928R747-F1
#
_entry.id   AF-A0A928R747-F1
#
_cell.length_a   1.000
_cell.length_b   1.000
_cell.length_c   1.000
_cell.angle_alpha   90.00
_cell.angle_beta   90.00
_cell.angle_gamma   90.00
#
_symmetry.space_group_name_H-M   'P 1'
#
loop_
_entity.id
_entity.type
_entity.pdbx_description
1 polymer ?
#
loop_
_entity_poly.entity_id
_entity_poly.type
_entity_poly.pdbx_seq_one_letter_code
_entity_poly.pdbx_strand_id
1 'polypeptide(L)' 'LDSPAFIENDRTYCPVRFICEKLGASVEWNNDTREVVITK' A
#
# COMPACT_ATOMS: atom_id res chain seq x y z
N LEU A 1 4.32 8.77 -6.55
CA LEU A 1 3.36 8.40 -5.49
C LEU A 1 2.01 8.38 -6.18
N ASP A 2 1.52 7.21 -6.59
CA ASP A 2 0.37 7.11 -7.53
C ASP A 2 -0.97 7.55 -6.93
N SER A 3 -1.01 7.77 -5.61
CA SER A 3 -2.11 8.47 -4.93
C SER A 3 -1.58 9.17 -3.67
N PRO A 4 -1.92 10.44 -3.42
CA PRO A 4 -1.61 11.10 -2.17
C PRO A 4 -2.44 10.53 -1.00
N ALA A 5 -1.90 10.58 0.21
CA ALA A 5 -2.70 10.28 1.40
C ALA A 5 -3.79 11.34 1.59
N PHE A 6 -4.96 10.94 2.06
CA PHE A 6 -6.09 11.84 2.31
C PHE A 6 -6.87 11.40 3.55
N ILE A 7 -7.72 12.29 4.06
CA ILE A 7 -8.56 12.03 5.23
C ILE A 7 -10.01 11.93 4.79
N GLU A 8 -10.70 10.88 5.24
CA GLU A 8 -12.12 10.67 5.01
C GLU A 8 -12.74 10.01 6.26
N ASN A 9 -13.89 10.51 6.71
CA ASN A 9 -14.61 10.00 7.90
C ASN A 9 -13.69 9.86 9.14
N ASP A 10 -12.89 10.90 9.42
CA ASP A 10 -11.90 10.93 10.50
C ASP A 10 -10.84 9.81 10.44
N ARG A 11 -10.64 9.20 9.26
CA ARG A 11 -9.62 8.19 9.00
C ARG A 11 -8.66 8.66 7.92
N THR A 12 -7.37 8.42 8.12
CA THR A 12 -6.37 8.71 7.10
C THR A 12 -6.19 7.49 6.21
N TYR A 13 -6.44 7.66 4.93
CA TYR A 13 -6.19 6.67 3.89
C TYR A 13 -4.81 6.94 3.29
N CYS A 14 -3.94 5.94 3.37
CA CYS A 14 -2.57 6.02 2.88
C CYS A 14 -2.29 4.90 1.88
N PRO A 15 -1.43 5.13 0.87
CA PRO A 15 -0.99 4.07 -0.03
C PRO A 15 -0.25 2.97 0.74
N VAL A 16 -0.80 1.75 0.72
CA VAL A 16 -0.23 0.60 1.45
C VAL A 16 1.22 0.32 1.05
N ARG A 17 1.52 0.40 -0.26
CA ARG A 17 2.87 0.20 -0.81
C ARG A 17 3.89 1.15 -0.18
N PHE A 18 3.53 2.42 -0.04
CA PHE A 18 4.41 3.44 0.54
C PHE A 18 4.77 3.11 1.98
N ILE A 19 3.78 2.71 2.79
CA ILE A 19 4.02 2.35 4.19
C ILE A 19 4.92 1.11 4.28
N CYS A 20 4.62 0.05 3.54
CA CYS A 20 5.38 -1.19 3.57
C CYS A 20 6.84 -1.01 3.14
N GLU A 21 7.10 -0.31 2.04
CA GLU A 21 8.46 -0.02 1.56
C GLU A 21 9.27 0.78 2.59
N LYS A 22 8.65 1.75 3.27
CA LYS A 22 9.31 2.53 4.33
C LYS A 22 9.62 1.68 5.57
N LEU A 23 8.88 0.60 5.79
CA LEU A 23 9.13 -0.36 6.86
C LEU A 23 10.12 -1.47 6.44
N GLY A 24 10.67 -1.40 5.23
CA GLY A 24 11.64 -2.35 4.69
C GLY A 24 11.01 -3.62 4.12
N ALA A 25 9.71 -3.63 3.82
CA ALA A 25 9.04 -4.73 3.15
C ALA A 25 8.93 -4.48 1.63
N SER A 26 9.00 -5.55 0.85
CA SER A 26 8.67 -5.58 -0.58
C SER A 26 7.16 -5.80 -0.76
N VAL A 27 6.59 -5.15 -1.78
CA VAL A 27 5.16 -5.27 -2.12
C VAL A 27 5.02 -5.62 -3.60
N GLU A 28 4.43 -6.78 -3.87
CA GLU A 28 4.14 -7.26 -5.21
C GLU A 28 2.62 -7.29 -5.46
N TRP A 29 2.22 -6.98 -6.70
CA TRP A 29 0.85 -7.10 -7.15
C TRP A 29 0.71 -8.27 -8.10
N ASN A 30 -0.13 -9.25 -7.75
CA ASN A 30 -0.54 -10.31 -8.64
C ASN A 30 -1.84 -9.90 -9.34
N ASN A 31 -1.73 -9.59 -10.64
CA ASN A 31 -2.88 -9.14 -11.42
C ASN A 31 -3.89 -10.25 -11.73
N ASP A 32 -3.43 -11.50 -11.78
CA ASP A 32 -4.28 -12.64 -12.15
C ASP A 32 -5.22 -13.01 -11.00
N THR A 33 -4.71 -13.01 -9.77
CA THR A 33 -5.49 -13.30 -8.56
C THR A 33 -6.07 -12.05 -7.91
N ARG A 34 -5.66 -10.86 -8.36
CA ARG A 34 -5.96 -9.56 -7.74
C ARG A 34 -5.52 -9.49 -6.27
N GLU A 35 -4.34 -10.05 -6.00
CA GLU A 35 -3.78 -10.14 -4.65
C GLU A 35 -2.57 -9.22 -4.49
N VAL A 36 -2.43 -8.68 -3.28
CA VAL A 36 -1.23 -7.96 -2.84
C VAL A 36 -0.41 -8.91 -1.96
N VAL A 37 0.84 -9.16 -2.34
CA VAL A 37 1.78 -9.96 -1.55
C VAL A 37 2.79 -9.02 -0.91
N ILE A 38 2.96 -9.13 0.41
CA ILE A 38 3.90 -8.32 1.20
C ILE A 38 4.92 -9.26 1.84
N THR A 39 6.21 -9.00 1.63
CA THR A 39 7.32 -9.82 2.15
C THR A 39 8.37 -8.92 2.80
N LYS A 40 9.00 -9.36 3.89
CA LYS A 40 10.01 -8.60 4.62
C LYS A 40 11.32 -9.37 4.70
#